data_AF-Q8MVM5-F1
#
_entry.id   AF-Q8MVM5-F1
#
_cell.length_a   1.000
_cell.length_b   1.000
_cell.length_c   1.000
_cell.angle_alpha   90.00
_cell.angle_beta   90.00
_cell.angle_gamma   90.00
#
_symmetry.space_group_name_H-M   'P 1'
#
loop_
_entity.id
_entity.type
_entity.pdbx_description
1 polymer ?
#
loop_
_entity_poly.entity_id
_entity_poly.type
_entity_poly.pdbx_seq_one_letter_code
_entity_poly.pdbx_strand_id
1 'polypeptide(L)'
;QFVSGRFGYSNPLAVAKGQNVGAFWHISDHHLDPYYSDDPTDRTKVCPSSYNHPVTSAAGPFGDYRCDSPWKLINSSVHAMKIYKADPDFIIWTGDDTLHTSEQDKYLGEKKVVEIIGNITMLLKDVFPDTKFYAAPGNHDYHPKSQIPPGN
;
A
#
# COMPACT_ATOMS: atom_id res chain seq x y z
N GLN A 1 -2.18 -5.14 0.06
CA GLN A 1 -3.54 -5.72 0.20
C GLN A 1 -4.32 -4.98 1.29
N PHE A 2 -5.65 -4.82 1.14
CA PHE A 2 -6.51 -4.12 2.11
C PHE A 2 -7.50 -5.12 2.74
N VAL A 3 -7.51 -5.22 4.08
CA VAL A 3 -8.39 -6.13 4.81
C VAL A 3 -9.12 -5.37 5.91
N SER A 4 -10.44 -5.55 6.00
CA SER A 4 -11.25 -5.10 7.14
C SER A 4 -11.23 -6.19 8.21
N GLY A 5 -10.89 -5.81 9.45
CA GLY A 5 -11.00 -6.67 10.61
C GLY A 5 -12.14 -6.24 11.55
N ARG A 6 -12.73 -7.20 12.25
CA ARG A 6 -13.73 -6.98 13.32
C ARG A 6 -13.25 -7.60 14.63
N PHE A 7 -13.40 -6.88 15.73
CA PHE A 7 -13.13 -7.38 17.08
C PHE A 7 -14.40 -7.47 17.91
N GLY A 8 -14.70 -8.68 18.38
CA GLY A 8 -15.77 -8.98 19.32
C GLY A 8 -15.67 -10.44 19.73
N TYR A 9 -15.57 -10.70 21.04
CA TYR A 9 -15.63 -12.06 21.57
C TYR A 9 -17.08 -12.56 21.50
N SER A 10 -17.42 -13.31 20.46
CA SER A 10 -18.63 -14.13 20.51
C SER A 10 -18.51 -15.36 19.61
N ASN A 11 -18.79 -16.51 20.24
CA ASN A 11 -19.19 -17.77 19.63
C ASN A 11 -20.09 -17.52 18.40
N PRO A 12 -19.91 -18.21 17.25
CA PRO A 12 -20.64 -17.90 16.00
C PRO A 12 -22.17 -18.07 16.06
N LEU A 13 -22.74 -18.44 17.21
CA LEU A 13 -24.17 -18.69 17.39
C LEU A 13 -24.95 -17.62 18.18
N ALA A 14 -24.33 -16.55 18.70
CA ALA A 14 -25.09 -15.43 19.26
C ALA A 14 -24.24 -14.18 19.43
N VAL A 15 -24.26 -13.27 18.44
CA VAL A 15 -24.00 -11.86 18.73
C VAL A 15 -25.25 -11.33 19.42
N ALA A 16 -25.19 -11.11 20.73
CA ALA A 16 -26.28 -10.51 21.47
C ALA A 16 -26.54 -9.09 20.91
N LYS A 17 -27.81 -8.74 20.64
CA LYS A 17 -28.21 -7.38 20.28
C LYS A 17 -27.70 -6.40 21.35
N GLY A 18 -26.80 -5.49 20.96
CA GLY A 18 -26.32 -4.41 21.83
C GLY A 18 -24.83 -4.44 22.20
N GLN A 19 -24.01 -5.35 21.67
CA GLN A 19 -22.55 -5.22 21.78
C GLN A 19 -21.99 -4.39 20.61
N ASN A 20 -21.28 -3.31 20.94
CA ASN A 20 -20.47 -2.56 19.97
C ASN A 20 -19.28 -3.44 19.55
N VAL A 21 -19.33 -3.95 18.32
CA VAL A 21 -18.21 -4.67 17.70
C VAL A 21 -17.20 -3.65 17.20
N GLY A 22 -15.95 -3.74 17.66
CA GLY A 22 -14.87 -2.90 17.19
C GLY A 22 -14.50 -3.23 15.74
N ALA A 23 -13.95 -2.26 15.02
CA ALA A 23 -13.56 -2.42 13.62
C ALA A 23 -12.26 -1.67 13.33
N PHE A 24 -11.38 -2.29 12.55
CA PHE A 24 -10.13 -1.71 12.14
C PHE A 24 -9.84 -2.03 10.67
N TRP A 25 -8.98 -1.22 10.05
CA TRP A 25 -8.39 -1.57 8.77
C TRP A 25 -6.98 -2.13 8.98
N HIS A 26 -6.63 -3.14 8.19
CA HIS A 26 -5.25 -3.58 8.00
C HIS A 26 -4.87 -3.34 6.54
N ILE A 27 -3.83 -2.54 6.34
CA ILE A 27 -3.26 -2.20 5.05
C ILE A 27 -1.78 -2.60 5.04
N SER A 28 -1.29 -3.03 3.89
CA SER A 28 0.08 -3.54 3.73
C SER A 28 0.45 -3.56 2.26
N ASP A 29 1.75 -3.57 1.97
CA ASP A 29 2.31 -3.85 0.65
C ASP A 29 1.69 -2.96 -0.43
N HIS A 30 1.76 -1.64 -0.24
CA HIS A 30 1.26 -0.71 -1.24
C HIS A 30 2.08 -0.81 -2.53
N HIS A 31 3.40 -0.98 -2.40
CA HIS A 31 4.37 -0.94 -3.48
C HIS A 31 4.00 0.12 -4.53
N LEU A 32 4.11 1.40 -4.15
CA LEU A 32 3.90 2.49 -5.07
C LEU A 32 5.00 2.49 -6.14
N ASP A 33 4.58 2.32 -7.39
CA ASP A 33 5.41 2.54 -8.58
C ASP A 33 5.13 3.94 -9.16
N PRO A 34 5.96 4.95 -8.85
CA PRO A 34 5.77 6.30 -9.38
C PRO A 34 6.12 6.39 -10.88
N TYR A 35 6.62 5.31 -11.49
CA TYR A 35 7.01 5.26 -12.89
C TYR A 35 6.04 4.44 -13.75
N TYR A 36 4.96 3.90 -13.17
CA TYR A 36 3.92 3.19 -13.91
C TYR A 36 3.29 4.08 -14.99
N SER A 37 3.16 3.55 -16.20
CA SER A 37 2.52 4.22 -17.34
C SER A 37 1.46 3.31 -17.97
N ASP A 38 0.21 3.77 -18.06
CA ASP A 38 -0.92 3.06 -18.68
C ASP A 38 -1.05 3.28 -20.20
N ASP A 39 -0.23 4.15 -20.80
CA ASP A 39 -0.14 4.37 -22.24
C ASP A 39 1.30 4.29 -22.80
N PRO A 40 2.04 3.18 -22.58
CA PRO A 40 3.40 3.09 -23.06
C PRO A 40 3.42 2.63 -24.52
N THR A 41 4.14 3.36 -25.37
CA THR A 41 4.45 2.94 -26.74
C THR A 41 5.29 1.66 -26.80
N ASP A 42 6.05 1.39 -25.73
CA ASP A 42 6.88 0.21 -25.53
C ASP A 42 6.39 -0.57 -24.31
N ARG A 43 5.80 -1.76 -24.55
CA ARG A 43 5.24 -2.62 -23.50
C ARG A 43 6.28 -3.17 -22.51
N THR A 44 7.56 -3.02 -22.78
CA THR A 44 8.64 -3.37 -21.83
C THR A 44 8.93 -2.25 -20.83
N LYS A 45 8.38 -1.04 -21.05
CA LYS A 45 8.64 0.16 -20.26
C LYS A 45 7.43 0.66 -19.47
N VAL A 46 6.44 -0.20 -19.27
CA VAL A 46 5.22 0.12 -18.50
C VAL A 46 5.57 0.46 -17.06
N CYS A 47 6.49 -0.30 -16.46
CA CYS A 47 6.88 -0.16 -15.07
C CYS A 47 8.28 -0.78 -14.86
N PRO A 48 9.11 -0.25 -13.96
CA PRO A 48 10.37 -0.89 -13.56
C PRO A 48 10.20 -2.28 -12.96
N SER A 49 9.09 -2.49 -12.25
CA SER A 49 8.73 -3.72 -11.55
C SER A 49 8.48 -4.92 -12.46
N SER A 50 8.30 -4.71 -13.77
CA SER A 50 8.22 -5.81 -14.75
C SER A 50 9.58 -6.35 -15.18
N TYR A 51 10.70 -5.75 -14.75
CA TYR A 51 12.07 -6.16 -15.13
C TYR A 51 12.29 -6.23 -16.65
N ASN A 52 11.75 -5.26 -17.39
CA ASN A 52 11.74 -5.20 -18.86
C ASN A 52 10.99 -6.36 -19.53
N HIS A 53 10.27 -7.20 -18.79
CA HIS A 53 9.34 -8.14 -19.40
C HIS A 53 8.14 -7.38 -19.96
N PRO A 54 7.71 -7.69 -21.19
CA PRO A 54 6.55 -7.03 -21.78
C PRO A 54 5.29 -7.37 -20.98
N VAL A 55 4.47 -6.36 -20.71
CA VAL A 55 3.10 -6.59 -20.22
C VAL A 55 2.26 -7.25 -21.31
N THR A 56 1.44 -8.23 -20.94
CA THR A 56 0.75 -9.12 -21.89
C THR A 56 -0.49 -8.50 -22.51
N SER A 57 -1.11 -7.54 -21.81
CA SER A 57 -2.28 -6.77 -22.23
C SER A 57 -1.94 -5.28 -22.34
N ALA A 58 -2.87 -4.46 -22.83
CA ALA A 58 -2.77 -3.02 -22.61
C ALA A 58 -2.72 -2.76 -21.10
N ALA A 59 -1.73 -1.97 -20.66
CA ALA A 59 -1.60 -1.56 -19.27
C ALA A 59 -2.88 -0.81 -18.85
N GLY A 60 -3.46 -1.20 -17.72
CA GLY A 60 -4.69 -0.60 -17.23
C GLY A 60 -4.43 0.64 -16.39
N PRO A 61 -5.39 1.57 -16.27
CA PRO A 61 -5.23 2.75 -15.43
C PRO A 61 -5.03 2.43 -13.94
N PHE A 62 -5.35 1.20 -13.52
CA PHE A 62 -5.21 0.73 -12.14
C PHE A 62 -4.11 -0.33 -11.97
N GLY A 63 -3.30 -0.60 -12.99
CA GLY A 63 -2.18 -1.54 -12.89
C GLY A 63 -2.18 -2.60 -13.98
N ASP A 64 -1.16 -3.44 -13.91
CA ASP A 64 -0.97 -4.66 -14.68
C ASP A 64 -0.45 -5.76 -13.75
N TYR A 65 -0.74 -7.03 -14.03
CA TYR A 65 -0.33 -8.16 -13.18
C TYR A 65 1.19 -8.32 -13.03
N ARG A 66 1.99 -7.68 -13.89
CA ARG A 66 3.46 -7.69 -13.83
C ARG A 66 4.06 -6.46 -13.16
N CYS A 67 3.23 -5.52 -12.73
CA CYS A 67 3.68 -4.26 -12.17
C CYS A 67 3.25 -4.09 -10.72
N ASP A 68 4.02 -3.30 -10.01
CA ASP A 68 3.62 -2.70 -8.75
C ASP A 68 2.54 -1.62 -8.95
N SER A 69 1.98 -1.14 -7.85
CA SER A 69 0.75 -0.34 -7.84
C SER A 69 0.98 1.08 -8.39
N PRO A 70 0.22 1.53 -9.40
CA PRO A 70 0.17 2.95 -9.72
C PRO A 70 -0.51 3.74 -8.60
N TRP A 71 -0.20 5.03 -8.50
CA TRP A 71 -0.84 5.94 -7.53
C TRP A 71 -2.38 5.86 -7.56
N LYS A 72 -2.95 5.73 -8.76
CA LYS A 72 -4.41 5.66 -8.95
C LYS A 72 -5.04 4.47 -8.23
N LEU A 73 -4.37 3.32 -8.18
CA LEU A 73 -4.84 2.14 -7.45
C LEU A 73 -4.81 2.41 -5.93
N ILE A 74 -3.67 2.87 -5.40
CA ILE A 74 -3.51 3.18 -3.97
C ILE A 74 -4.53 4.24 -3.53
N ASN A 75 -4.61 5.36 -4.24
CA ASN A 75 -5.54 6.44 -3.97
C ASN A 75 -7.01 5.96 -3.95
N SER A 76 -7.41 5.19 -4.96
CA SER A 76 -8.79 4.66 -5.03
C SER A 76 -9.10 3.69 -3.88
N SER A 77 -8.11 2.90 -3.46
CA SER A 77 -8.28 1.90 -2.40
C SER A 77 -8.43 2.56 -1.02
N VAL A 78 -7.63 3.59 -0.73
CA VAL A 78 -7.74 4.37 0.51
C VAL A 78 -9.08 5.10 0.59
N HIS A 79 -9.55 5.69 -0.53
CA HIS A 79 -10.88 6.32 -0.56
C HIS A 79 -12.01 5.29 -0.41
N ALA A 80 -11.85 4.08 -0.97
CA ALA A 80 -12.81 3.00 -0.78
C ALA A 80 -12.90 2.58 0.70
N MET A 81 -11.78 2.50 1.42
CA MET A 81 -11.80 2.23 2.88
C MET A 81 -12.70 3.24 3.61
N LYS A 82 -12.60 4.53 3.27
CA LYS A 82 -13.41 5.58 3.87
C LYS A 82 -14.90 5.40 3.58
N ILE A 83 -15.24 4.98 2.36
CA ILE A 83 -16.63 4.71 1.97
C ILE A 83 -17.22 3.53 2.76
N TYR A 84 -16.45 2.45 2.94
CA TYR A 84 -16.95 1.24 3.60
C TYR A 84 -16.96 1.31 5.13
N LYS A 85 -15.95 1.94 5.73
CA LYS A 85 -15.88 2.17 7.18
C LYS A 85 -15.09 3.46 7.44
N ALA A 86 -15.84 4.55 7.60
CA ALA A 86 -15.30 5.90 7.72
C ALA A 86 -14.64 6.20 9.07
N ASP A 87 -15.06 5.47 10.11
CA ASP A 87 -14.76 5.64 11.54
C ASP A 87 -14.26 4.31 12.16
N PRO A 88 -13.15 3.73 11.67
CA PRO A 88 -12.52 2.59 12.34
C PRO A 88 -11.92 3.04 13.69
N ASP A 89 -11.77 2.12 14.62
CA ASP A 89 -11.13 2.39 15.92
C ASP A 89 -9.65 2.75 15.74
N PHE A 90 -8.99 2.11 14.77
CA PHE A 90 -7.61 2.36 14.34
C PHE A 90 -7.33 1.72 12.98
N ILE A 91 -6.14 2.01 12.43
CA ILE A 91 -5.61 1.41 11.21
C ILE A 91 -4.23 0.81 11.50
N ILE A 92 -4.01 -0.43 11.07
CA ILE A 92 -2.70 -1.09 11.07
C ILE A 92 -2.11 -0.96 9.66
N TRP A 93 -0.87 -0.49 9.55
CA TRP A 93 -0.13 -0.36 8.29
C TRP A 93 1.21 -1.08 8.41
N THR A 94 1.39 -2.19 7.69
CA THR A 94 2.58 -3.06 7.84
C THR A 94 3.65 -2.86 6.74
N GLY A 95 3.72 -1.65 6.17
CA GLY A 95 4.82 -1.25 5.30
C GLY A 95 4.84 -1.91 3.92
N ASP A 96 6.04 -2.02 3.34
CA ASP A 96 6.33 -2.43 1.96
C ASP A 96 5.71 -1.47 0.94
N ASP A 97 6.09 -0.20 1.08
CA ASP A 97 5.52 0.91 0.34
C ASP A 97 6.26 1.20 -0.96
N THR A 98 7.53 0.83 -1.08
CA THR A 98 8.35 1.15 -2.27
C THR A 98 8.38 0.02 -3.28
N LEU A 99 8.39 0.38 -4.57
CA LEU A 99 8.40 -0.57 -5.68
C LEU A 99 9.56 -1.58 -5.66
N HIS A 100 9.31 -2.72 -6.28
CA HIS A 100 10.29 -3.64 -6.82
C HIS A 100 10.99 -3.02 -8.04
N THR A 101 12.31 -3.21 -8.09
CA THR A 101 13.16 -2.77 -9.21
C THR A 101 14.41 -3.66 -9.21
N SER A 102 15.14 -3.67 -10.34
CA SER A 102 16.39 -4.43 -10.47
C SER A 102 17.42 -4.05 -9.40
N GLU A 103 18.36 -4.97 -9.14
CA GLU A 103 19.37 -4.87 -8.07
C GLU A 103 20.30 -3.65 -8.15
N GLN A 104 20.34 -2.92 -9.27
CA GLN A 104 21.06 -1.65 -9.32
C GLN A 104 20.30 -0.49 -8.66
N ASP A 105 19.06 -0.70 -8.19
CA ASP A 105 18.21 0.29 -7.51
C ASP A 105 18.16 1.66 -8.22
N LYS A 106 18.33 1.70 -9.55
CA LYS A 106 18.46 2.98 -10.29
C LYS A 106 17.24 3.90 -10.18
N TYR A 107 16.10 3.34 -9.77
CA TYR A 107 14.83 4.03 -9.55
C TYR A 107 14.58 4.38 -8.08
N LEU A 108 15.44 3.92 -7.18
CA LEU A 108 15.37 4.08 -5.73
C LEU A 108 16.65 4.73 -5.18
N GLY A 109 16.55 5.15 -3.93
CA GLY A 109 17.56 5.87 -3.17
C GLY A 109 16.91 6.39 -1.89
N GLU A 110 17.69 6.73 -0.86
CA GLU A 110 17.14 7.17 0.44
C GLU A 110 16.06 8.25 0.31
N LYS A 111 16.35 9.29 -0.49
CA LYS A 111 15.39 10.37 -0.76
C LYS A 111 14.09 9.86 -1.39
N LYS A 112 14.17 8.92 -2.34
CA LYS A 112 13.01 8.40 -3.06
C LYS A 112 12.16 7.49 -2.19
N VAL A 113 12.79 6.70 -1.31
CA VAL A 113 12.11 5.90 -0.30
C VAL A 113 11.30 6.80 0.63
N VAL A 114 11.94 7.83 1.20
CA VAL A 114 11.26 8.79 2.09
C VAL A 114 10.14 9.54 1.38
N GLU A 115 10.33 9.92 0.11
CA GLU A 115 9.29 10.57 -0.71
C GLU A 115 8.06 9.66 -0.89
N ILE A 116 8.26 8.39 -1.23
CA ILE A 116 7.18 7.42 -1.45
C ILE A 116 6.39 7.20 -0.15
N ILE A 117 7.08 6.88 0.95
CA ILE A 117 6.46 6.68 2.27
C ILE A 117 5.73 7.95 2.71
N GLY A 118 6.33 9.12 2.47
CA GLY A 118 5.73 10.43 2.75
C GLY A 118 4.42 10.65 1.97
N ASN A 119 4.38 10.34 0.68
CA ASN A 119 3.18 10.48 -0.14
C ASN A 119 2.02 9.60 0.35
N ILE A 120 2.30 8.34 0.67
CA ILE A 120 1.28 7.43 1.22
C ILE A 120 0.84 7.90 2.60
N THR A 121 1.77 8.32 3.46
CA THR A 121 1.45 8.89 4.78
C THR A 121 0.52 10.09 4.66
N MET A 122 0.78 11.01 3.73
CA MET A 122 -0.08 12.19 3.50
C MET A 122 -1.48 11.78 3.05
N LEU A 123 -1.59 10.90 2.05
CA LEU A 123 -2.87 10.37 1.60
C LEU A 123 -3.69 9.73 2.75
N LEU A 124 -3.04 8.91 3.57
CA LEU A 124 -3.70 8.26 4.71
C LEU A 124 -4.20 9.28 5.74
N LYS A 125 -3.38 10.29 6.06
CA LYS A 125 -3.75 11.38 6.99
C LYS A 125 -4.85 12.28 6.44
N ASP A 126 -4.84 12.56 5.14
CA ASP A 126 -5.86 13.39 4.50
C ASP A 126 -7.23 12.70 4.49
N VAL A 127 -7.26 11.38 4.25
CA VAL A 127 -8.52 10.61 4.19
C VAL A 127 -9.02 10.23 5.59
N PHE A 128 -8.11 9.99 6.55
CA PHE A 128 -8.43 9.60 7.93
C PHE A 128 -7.75 10.52 8.97
N PRO A 129 -8.13 11.81 9.04
CA PRO A 129 -7.44 12.81 9.86
C PRO A 129 -7.52 12.53 11.37
N ASP A 130 -8.61 11.91 11.83
CA ASP A 130 -8.89 11.67 13.26
C ASP A 130 -8.61 10.22 13.70
N THR A 131 -8.09 9.38 12.80
CA THR A 131 -7.87 7.96 13.08
C THR A 131 -6.43 7.69 13.50
N LYS A 132 -6.25 6.83 14.52
CA LYS A 132 -4.92 6.39 14.94
C LYS A 132 -4.35 5.35 13.99
N PHE A 133 -3.07 5.50 13.64
CA PHE A 133 -2.32 4.56 12.82
C PHE A 133 -1.26 3.85 13.66
N TYR A 134 -1.15 2.54 13.49
CA TYR A 134 -0.06 1.71 13.99
C TYR A 134 0.74 1.20 12.81
N ALA A 135 1.90 1.81 12.58
CA ALA A 135 2.74 1.53 11.43
C ALA A 135 3.93 0.63 11.81
N ALA A 136 4.29 -0.29 10.92
CA ALA A 136 5.53 -1.07 10.98
C ALA A 136 6.21 -0.99 9.60
N PRO A 137 7.51 -0.68 9.53
CA PRO A 137 8.22 -0.65 8.26
C PRO A 137 8.41 -2.07 7.71
N GLY A 138 8.23 -2.22 6.40
CA GLY A 138 8.55 -3.43 5.65
C GLY A 138 10.01 -3.46 5.18
N ASN A 139 10.44 -4.58 4.59
CA ASN A 139 11.82 -4.71 4.13
C ASN A 139 12.13 -3.84 2.90
N HIS A 140 11.11 -3.37 2.17
CA HIS A 140 11.24 -2.41 1.07
C HIS A 140 11.30 -0.94 1.52
N ASP A 141 11.11 -0.64 2.80
CA ASP A 141 10.98 0.74 3.31
C ASP A 141 12.32 1.34 3.78
N TYR A 142 13.41 0.81 3.22
CA TYR A 142 14.77 1.28 3.49
C TYR A 142 15.61 1.20 2.21
N HIS A 143 16.69 1.98 2.16
CA HIS A 143 17.65 1.91 1.06
C HIS A 143 19.08 1.78 1.61
N PRO A 144 19.87 0.76 1.16
CA PRO A 144 19.45 -0.34 0.29
C PRO A 144 18.37 -1.23 0.94
N LYS A 145 17.55 -1.90 0.13
CA LYS A 145 16.44 -2.74 0.63
C LYS A 145 16.93 -3.81 1.60
N SER A 146 16.10 -4.16 2.57
CA SER A 146 16.37 -5.19 3.58
C SER A 146 17.60 -4.92 4.46
N GLN A 147 18.16 -3.71 4.44
CA GLN A 147 19.32 -3.31 5.26
C GLN A 147 18.92 -2.39 6.42
N ILE A 148 17.75 -2.61 7.02
CA ILE A 148 17.31 -1.84 8.20
C ILE A 148 18.33 -2.08 9.33
N PRO A 149 18.97 -1.02 9.87
CA PRO A 149 19.99 -1.18 10.89
C PRO A 149 19.38 -1.72 12.20
N PRO A 150 20.18 -2.43 13.02
CA PRO A 150 19.73 -2.81 14.36
C PRO A 150 19.39 -1.56 15.17
N GLY A 151 18.37 -1.65 16.01
CA GLY A 151 18.05 -0.61 16.98
C GLY A 151 19.21 -0.41 17.96
N ASN A 152 19.46 0.85 18.35
CA ASN A 152 20.45 1.22 19.36
C ASN A 152 20.03 0.78 20.77
#